data_AF-A0A953B5N6-F1
#
_entry.id   AF-A0A953B5N6-F1
#
_cell.length_a   1.000
_cell.length_b   1.000
_cell.length_c   1.000
_cell.angle_alpha   90.00
_cell.angle_beta   90.00
_cell.angle_gamma   90.00
#
_symmetry.space_group_name_H-M   'P 1'
#
loop_
_entity.id
_entity.type
_entity.pdbx_description
1 polymer ?
#
loop_
_entity_poly.entity_id
_entity_poly.type
_entity_poly.pdbx_seq_one_letter_code
_entity_poly.pdbx_strand_id
1 'polypeptide(L)'
;MSEATAPAAAPARLAVFCVVLFLSGTAALIFETLWLRLSGLAFGNSVWAAALILSSFMAGLALGNAIAASSRIQSLRPIRFYALLEVLVAFLGCTIVFALPALGALLRPVWQTLWNYQPALLGLRFVVSFLILLVPTTAMGLTLPVLMEDPVLRPINFGRALGFLYGFNTLGAVAGAVLGEAWLVRAFGLRGTGLTAGITNCIAAAIALLVARGEAAPGRARRQIESGHSLFFPLRFTADYRPPWRLLCVSFGTGCILLALEVIWFRFLRLYVASTPTAFAIMLAVVLAGIGLGGVLAGATQCLAGRPGNHFLSLL
;
A
#
# COMPACT_ATOMS: atom_id res chain seq x y z
N MET A 1 43.19 1.97 -16.52
CA MET A 1 41.94 2.43 -17.15
C MET A 1 40.80 2.03 -16.23
N SER A 2 40.26 3.00 -15.49
CA SER A 2 39.20 2.83 -14.49
C SER A 2 37.86 3.12 -15.17
N GLU A 3 37.02 2.09 -15.31
CA GLU A 3 35.67 2.24 -15.85
C GLU A 3 34.75 2.84 -14.78
N ALA A 4 34.58 4.16 -14.86
CA ALA A 4 33.56 4.89 -14.13
C ALA A 4 32.20 4.76 -14.85
N THR A 5 31.44 3.71 -14.56
CA THR A 5 30.06 3.50 -15.11
C THR A 5 28.96 3.57 -14.03
N ALA A 6 29.22 4.22 -12.89
CA ALA A 6 28.33 4.17 -11.73
C ALA A 6 27.16 5.20 -11.61
N PRO A 7 27.05 6.33 -12.34
CA PRO A 7 25.95 7.27 -12.09
C PRO A 7 24.63 6.99 -12.85
N ALA A 8 24.65 6.20 -13.94
CA ALA A 8 23.45 5.98 -14.78
C ALA A 8 22.49 4.90 -14.24
N ALA A 9 22.97 3.98 -13.39
CA ALA A 9 22.20 2.83 -12.93
C ALA A 9 21.18 3.16 -11.81
N ALA A 10 21.46 4.17 -10.98
CA ALA A 10 20.61 4.56 -9.85
C ALA A 10 19.24 5.16 -10.28
N PRO A 11 19.15 6.11 -11.24
CA PRO A 11 17.86 6.65 -11.67
C PRO A 11 17.01 5.62 -12.42
N ALA A 12 17.62 4.74 -13.21
CA ALA A 12 16.92 3.67 -13.92
C ALA A 12 16.26 2.68 -12.95
N ARG A 13 16.95 2.31 -11.86
CA ARG A 13 16.38 1.42 -10.84
C ARG A 13 15.28 2.07 -10.01
N LEU A 14 15.42 3.36 -9.67
CA LEU A 14 14.34 4.11 -9.03
C LEU A 14 13.07 4.10 -9.89
N ALA A 15 13.21 4.31 -11.21
CA ALA A 15 12.08 4.25 -12.13
C ALA A 15 11.42 2.86 -12.14
N VAL A 16 12.20 1.78 -12.12
CA VAL A 16 11.65 0.42 -12.02
C VAL A 16 10.88 0.22 -10.70
N PHE A 17 11.40 0.70 -9.58
CA PHE A 17 10.69 0.63 -8.30
C PHE A 17 9.39 1.44 -8.31
N CYS A 18 9.37 2.60 -8.94
CA CYS A 18 8.14 3.37 -9.16
C CYS A 18 7.12 2.59 -10.00
N VAL A 19 7.55 1.93 -11.08
CA VAL A 19 6.65 1.11 -11.93
C VAL A 19 6.08 -0.07 -11.15
N VAL A 20 6.94 -0.79 -10.42
CA VAL A 20 6.55 -1.96 -9.63
C VAL A 20 5.57 -1.55 -8.51
N LEU A 21 5.83 -0.44 -7.81
CA LEU A 21 4.90 0.09 -6.81
C LEU A 21 3.61 0.65 -7.41
N PHE A 22 3.66 1.21 -8.62
CA PHE A 22 2.46 1.64 -9.34
C PHE A 22 1.55 0.43 -9.63
N LEU A 23 2.11 -0.66 -10.16
CA LEU A 23 1.36 -1.90 -10.41
C LEU A 23 0.78 -2.49 -9.11
N SER A 24 1.58 -2.53 -8.04
CA SER A 24 1.14 -2.95 -6.70
C SER A 24 -0.03 -2.11 -6.18
N GLY A 25 0.07 -0.77 -6.30
CA GLY A 25 -1.01 0.14 -5.93
C GLY A 25 -2.28 -0.07 -6.74
N THR A 26 -2.15 -0.29 -8.06
CA THR A 26 -3.27 -0.60 -8.94
C THR A 26 -3.98 -1.87 -8.49
N ALA A 27 -3.25 -2.96 -8.25
CA ALA A 27 -3.83 -4.21 -7.80
C ALA A 27 -4.48 -4.09 -6.41
N ALA A 28 -3.82 -3.39 -5.47
CA ALA A 28 -4.32 -3.17 -4.12
C ALA A 28 -5.71 -2.52 -4.13
N LEU A 29 -5.91 -1.48 -4.95
CA LEU A 29 -7.19 -0.76 -5.01
C LEU A 29 -8.25 -1.48 -5.84
N ILE A 30 -7.85 -2.31 -6.81
CA ILE A 30 -8.80 -3.23 -7.46
C ILE A 30 -9.31 -4.24 -6.42
N PHE A 31 -8.42 -4.81 -5.59
CA PHE A 31 -8.83 -5.71 -4.51
C PHE A 31 -9.72 -5.00 -3.48
N GLU A 32 -9.36 -3.80 -3.04
CA GLU A 32 -10.14 -3.03 -2.07
C GLU A 32 -11.57 -2.78 -2.56
N THR A 33 -11.73 -2.29 -3.79
CA THR A 33 -13.05 -2.02 -4.38
C THR A 33 -13.87 -3.30 -4.58
N LEU A 34 -13.24 -4.40 -5.00
CA LEU A 34 -13.91 -5.70 -5.08
C LEU A 34 -14.36 -6.21 -3.72
N TRP A 35 -13.52 -6.13 -2.70
CA TRP A 35 -13.86 -6.58 -1.35
C TRP A 35 -14.93 -5.71 -0.73
N LEU A 36 -14.95 -4.40 -1.01
CA LEU A 36 -16.04 -3.52 -0.62
C LEU A 36 -17.37 -3.96 -1.23
N ARG A 37 -17.37 -4.27 -2.52
CA ARG A 37 -18.56 -4.73 -3.23
C ARG A 37 -19.06 -6.07 -2.69
N LEU A 38 -18.16 -7.04 -2.50
CA LEU A 38 -18.49 -8.35 -1.92
C LEU A 38 -19.00 -8.22 -0.48
N SER A 39 -18.38 -7.35 0.32
CA SER A 39 -18.83 -7.07 1.68
C SER A 39 -20.19 -6.39 1.66
N GLY A 40 -20.43 -5.43 0.78
CA GLY A 40 -21.75 -4.79 0.62
C GLY A 40 -22.86 -5.80 0.35
N LEU A 41 -22.58 -6.83 -0.46
CA LEU A 41 -23.51 -7.95 -0.71
C LEU A 41 -23.74 -8.83 0.54
N ALA A 42 -22.71 -9.03 1.37
CA ALA A 42 -22.80 -9.84 2.59
C ALA A 42 -23.48 -9.11 3.78
N PHE A 43 -23.24 -7.81 3.93
CA PHE A 43 -23.80 -7.00 5.01
C PHE A 43 -25.17 -6.39 4.67
N GLY A 44 -25.53 -6.30 3.39
CA GLY A 44 -26.77 -5.65 2.92
C GLY A 44 -26.80 -4.12 3.12
N ASN A 45 -25.86 -3.57 3.88
CA ASN A 45 -25.69 -2.14 4.12
C ASN A 45 -24.27 -1.71 3.73
N SER A 46 -24.20 -0.85 2.72
CA SER A 46 -22.95 -0.32 2.14
C SER A 46 -22.12 0.50 3.14
N VAL A 47 -22.75 1.08 4.17
CA VAL A 47 -22.07 1.92 5.16
C VAL A 47 -21.16 1.10 6.08
N TRP A 48 -21.66 -0.04 6.55
CA TRP A 48 -20.89 -0.94 7.39
C TRP A 48 -19.79 -1.63 6.59
N ALA A 49 -20.05 -1.95 5.33
CA ALA A 49 -19.03 -2.48 4.43
C ALA A 49 -17.88 -1.47 4.21
N ALA A 50 -18.18 -0.21 3.93
CA ALA A 50 -17.15 0.83 3.77
C ALA A 50 -16.32 1.03 5.04
N ALA A 51 -16.97 1.13 6.20
CA ALA A 51 -16.27 1.26 7.48
C ALA A 51 -15.38 0.04 7.80
N LEU A 52 -15.86 -1.16 7.50
CA LEU A 52 -15.11 -2.40 7.65
C LEU A 52 -13.88 -2.43 6.74
N ILE A 53 -14.04 -2.16 5.44
CA ILE A 53 -12.92 -2.16 4.49
C ILE A 53 -11.88 -1.14 4.92
N LEU A 54 -12.28 0.10 5.13
CA LEU A 54 -11.35 1.18 5.48
C LEU A 54 -10.63 0.91 6.81
N SER A 55 -11.34 0.41 7.82
CA SER A 55 -10.72 0.04 9.10
C SER A 55 -9.74 -1.13 8.97
N SER A 56 -10.09 -2.20 8.22
CA SER A 56 -9.21 -3.34 8.01
C SER A 56 -7.99 -3.02 7.14
N PHE A 57 -8.13 -2.14 6.15
CA PHE A 57 -7.02 -1.63 5.34
C PHE A 57 -6.08 -0.79 6.19
N MET A 58 -6.60 0.20 6.91
CA MET A 58 -5.77 1.08 7.74
C MET A 58 -5.11 0.33 8.90
N ALA A 59 -5.82 -0.59 9.54
CA ALA A 59 -5.24 -1.45 10.59
C ALA A 59 -4.15 -2.37 10.04
N GLY A 60 -4.36 -2.96 8.86
CA GLY A 60 -3.35 -3.80 8.21
C GLY A 60 -2.13 -3.02 7.77
N LEU A 61 -2.31 -1.85 7.13
CA LEU A 61 -1.21 -0.96 6.75
C LEU A 61 -0.40 -0.53 7.99
N ALA A 62 -1.08 -0.16 9.07
CA ALA A 62 -0.44 0.18 10.34
C ALA A 62 0.33 -0.99 10.94
N LEU A 63 -0.27 -2.19 10.97
CA LEU A 63 0.37 -3.41 11.47
C LEU A 63 1.57 -3.80 10.61
N GLY A 64 1.45 -3.73 9.29
CA GLY A 64 2.54 -4.00 8.34
C GLY A 64 3.71 -3.03 8.54
N ASN A 65 3.43 -1.73 8.67
CA ASN A 65 4.44 -0.72 8.98
C ASN A 65 5.10 -0.94 10.36
N ALA A 66 4.33 -1.36 11.37
CA ALA A 66 4.85 -1.68 12.69
C ALA A 66 5.74 -2.93 12.68
N ILE A 67 5.35 -3.97 11.93
CA ILE A 67 6.17 -5.16 11.69
C ILE A 67 7.45 -4.78 10.95
N ALA A 68 7.36 -3.91 9.94
CA ALA A 68 8.53 -3.40 9.22
C ALA A 68 9.51 -2.68 10.15
N ALA A 69 9.00 -1.81 11.03
CA ALA A 69 9.80 -1.01 11.94
C ALA A 69 10.39 -1.81 13.12
N SER A 70 9.77 -2.94 13.50
CA SER A 70 10.22 -3.79 14.62
C SER A 70 11.10 -4.97 14.17
N SER A 71 10.93 -5.44 12.93
CA SER A 71 11.60 -6.64 12.45
C SER A 71 12.99 -6.36 11.87
N ARG A 72 13.93 -7.31 12.01
CA ARG A 72 15.24 -7.31 11.32
C ARG A 72 15.13 -7.66 9.82
N ILE A 73 14.15 -7.08 9.12
CA ILE A 73 13.96 -7.27 7.67
C ILE A 73 15.21 -6.85 6.87
N GLN A 74 16.05 -6.00 7.45
CA GLN A 74 17.38 -5.60 6.98
C GLN A 74 18.35 -6.76 6.65
N SER A 75 18.07 -8.00 7.07
CA SER A 75 18.89 -9.19 6.76
C SER A 75 18.41 -9.98 5.52
N LEU A 76 17.21 -9.69 5.04
CA LEU A 76 16.62 -10.34 3.86
C LEU A 76 17.00 -9.54 2.60
N ARG A 77 17.07 -10.21 1.45
CA ARG A 77 17.23 -9.53 0.16
C ARG A 77 15.93 -8.74 -0.11
N PRO A 78 15.89 -7.39 0.07
CA PRO A 78 14.63 -6.66 0.24
C PRO A 78 13.69 -6.81 -0.96
N ILE A 79 14.25 -6.71 -2.16
CA ILE A 79 13.51 -6.91 -3.42
C ILE A 79 12.89 -8.31 -3.58
N ARG A 80 13.51 -9.36 -3.02
CA ARG A 80 12.95 -10.73 -3.07
C ARG A 80 11.83 -10.90 -2.06
N PHE A 81 11.99 -10.28 -0.88
CA PHE A 81 10.94 -10.27 0.13
C PHE A 81 9.74 -9.46 -0.35
N TYR A 82 9.97 -8.33 -1.00
CA TYR A 82 8.94 -7.57 -1.72
C TYR A 82 8.20 -8.45 -2.75
N ALA A 83 8.92 -9.17 -3.62
CA ALA A 83 8.28 -10.06 -4.60
C ALA A 83 7.46 -11.19 -3.94
N LEU A 84 7.93 -11.73 -2.81
CA LEU A 84 7.16 -12.71 -2.03
C LEU A 84 5.87 -12.10 -1.48
N LEU A 85 5.93 -10.87 -0.96
CA LEU A 85 4.75 -10.15 -0.46
C LEU A 85 3.73 -9.92 -1.59
N GLU A 86 4.17 -9.50 -2.77
CA GLU A 86 3.28 -9.30 -3.93
C GLU A 86 2.57 -10.60 -4.34
N VAL A 87 3.29 -11.72 -4.39
CA VAL A 87 2.69 -13.04 -4.67
C VAL A 87 1.74 -13.46 -3.56
N LEU A 88 2.08 -13.20 -2.30
CA LEU A 88 1.22 -13.49 -1.16
C LEU A 88 -0.08 -12.67 -1.24
N VAL A 89 0.01 -11.38 -1.56
CA VAL A 89 -1.15 -10.50 -1.75
C VAL A 89 -2.00 -10.98 -2.92
N ALA A 90 -1.38 -11.36 -4.05
CA ALA A 90 -2.10 -11.93 -5.19
C ALA A 90 -2.88 -13.19 -4.80
N PHE A 91 -2.21 -14.12 -4.10
CA PHE A 91 -2.82 -15.38 -3.66
C PHE A 91 -3.95 -15.15 -2.66
N LEU A 92 -3.70 -14.42 -1.58
CA LEU A 92 -4.69 -14.14 -0.54
C LEU A 92 -5.85 -13.33 -1.09
N GLY A 93 -5.57 -12.31 -1.91
CA GLY A 93 -6.60 -11.43 -2.44
C GLY A 93 -7.53 -12.14 -3.43
N CYS A 94 -6.97 -12.95 -4.33
CA CYS A 94 -7.77 -13.84 -5.17
C CYS A 94 -8.57 -14.80 -4.31
N THR A 95 -7.93 -15.48 -3.35
CA THR A 95 -8.61 -16.44 -2.46
C THR A 95 -9.82 -15.81 -1.80
N ILE A 96 -9.72 -14.58 -1.29
CA ILE A 96 -10.85 -13.86 -0.69
C ILE A 96 -11.97 -13.61 -1.70
N VAL A 97 -11.66 -13.17 -2.92
CA VAL A 97 -12.67 -12.94 -3.98
C VAL A 97 -13.43 -14.22 -4.35
N PHE A 98 -12.75 -15.37 -4.41
CA PHE A 98 -13.38 -16.66 -4.73
C PHE A 98 -14.07 -17.31 -3.52
N ALA A 99 -13.51 -17.17 -2.32
CA ALA A 99 -13.97 -17.83 -1.11
C ALA A 99 -15.13 -17.11 -0.41
N LEU A 100 -15.20 -15.77 -0.48
CA LEU A 100 -16.25 -14.98 0.19
C LEU A 100 -17.68 -15.47 -0.12
N PRO A 101 -18.06 -15.73 -1.39
CA PRO A 101 -19.37 -16.27 -1.70
C PRO A 101 -19.63 -17.66 -1.09
N ALA A 102 -18.62 -18.54 -1.09
CA ALA A 102 -18.72 -19.88 -0.52
C ALA A 102 -18.82 -19.82 1.02
N LEU A 103 -18.06 -18.92 1.66
CA LEU A 103 -18.11 -18.67 3.08
C LEU A 103 -19.49 -18.14 3.51
N GLY A 104 -20.09 -17.24 2.72
CA GLY A 104 -21.44 -16.77 2.94
C GLY A 104 -22.49 -17.89 2.88
N ALA A 105 -22.31 -18.87 1.98
CA ALA A 105 -23.17 -20.04 1.91
C ALA A 105 -22.96 -20.99 3.11
N LEU A 106 -21.72 -21.24 3.50
CA LEU A 106 -21.38 -22.10 4.64
C LEU A 106 -21.88 -21.54 5.97
N LEU A 107 -21.82 -20.22 6.15
CA LEU A 107 -22.25 -19.56 7.37
C LEU A 107 -23.76 -19.26 7.40
N ARG A 108 -24.49 -19.52 6.32
CA ARG A 108 -25.96 -19.35 6.24
C ARG A 108 -26.72 -19.91 7.45
N PRO A 109 -26.50 -21.15 7.93
CA PRO A 109 -27.21 -21.67 9.11
C PRO A 109 -26.94 -20.84 10.37
N VAL A 110 -25.70 -20.42 10.61
CA VAL A 110 -25.33 -19.54 11.74
C VAL A 110 -26.05 -18.19 11.62
N TRP A 111 -26.16 -17.67 10.41
CA TRP A 111 -26.80 -16.38 10.15
C TRP A 111 -28.31 -16.43 10.35
N GLN A 112 -28.94 -17.58 10.06
CA GLN A 112 -30.36 -17.81 10.31
C GLN A 112 -30.66 -17.94 11.81
N THR A 113 -29.82 -18.64 12.56
CA THR A 113 -29.99 -18.77 14.02
C THR A 113 -29.88 -17.42 14.74
N LEU A 114 -28.97 -16.56 14.29
CA LEU A 114 -28.74 -15.23 14.87
C LEU A 114 -29.61 -14.13 14.24
N TRP A 115 -30.58 -14.47 13.38
CA TRP A 115 -31.42 -13.49 12.69
C TRP A 115 -32.21 -12.60 13.66
N ASN A 116 -32.67 -13.17 14.77
CA ASN A 116 -33.39 -12.42 15.80
C ASN A 116 -32.47 -11.54 16.68
N TYR A 117 -31.15 -11.71 16.56
CA TYR A 117 -30.13 -10.97 17.33
C TYR A 117 -29.29 -10.10 16.38
N GLN A 118 -29.94 -9.15 15.72
CA GLN A 118 -29.33 -8.30 14.67
C GLN A 118 -28.00 -7.63 15.06
N PRO A 119 -27.83 -7.05 16.28
CA PRO A 119 -26.57 -6.44 16.67
C PRO A 119 -25.41 -7.44 16.80
N ALA A 120 -25.68 -8.63 17.35
CA ALA A 120 -24.67 -9.68 17.50
C ALA A 120 -24.26 -10.26 16.14
N LEU A 121 -25.23 -10.44 15.23
CA LEU A 121 -24.97 -10.89 13.86
C LEU A 121 -24.09 -9.91 13.09
N LEU A 122 -24.37 -8.60 13.20
CA LEU A 122 -23.56 -7.57 12.56
C LEU A 122 -22.15 -7.51 13.15
N GLY A 123 -22.02 -7.56 14.47
CA GLY A 123 -20.73 -7.59 15.16
C GLY A 123 -19.88 -8.79 14.75
N LEU A 124 -20.47 -9.99 14.71
CA LEU A 124 -19.78 -11.20 14.28
C LEU A 124 -19.31 -11.11 12.82
N ARG A 125 -20.19 -10.69 11.90
CA ARG A 125 -19.81 -10.52 10.49
C ARG A 125 -18.68 -9.51 10.33
N PHE A 126 -18.74 -8.41 11.09
CA PHE A 126 -17.70 -7.37 11.08
C PHE A 126 -16.36 -7.94 11.54
N VAL A 127 -16.30 -8.58 12.72
CA VAL A 127 -15.07 -9.14 13.27
C VAL A 127 -14.47 -10.20 12.34
N VAL A 128 -15.28 -11.15 11.85
CA VAL A 128 -14.80 -12.19 10.94
C VAL A 128 -14.22 -11.59 9.66
N SER A 129 -14.95 -10.66 9.04
CA SER A 129 -14.48 -10.03 7.80
C SER A 129 -13.25 -9.15 8.02
N PHE A 130 -13.18 -8.45 9.16
CA PHE A 130 -12.05 -7.63 9.53
C PHE A 130 -10.79 -8.47 9.66
N LEU A 131 -10.87 -9.61 10.37
CA LEU A 131 -9.73 -10.52 10.56
C LEU A 131 -9.27 -11.16 9.24
N ILE A 132 -10.21 -11.53 8.36
CA ILE A 132 -9.88 -12.09 7.04
C ILE A 132 -9.11 -11.06 6.19
N LEU A 133 -9.57 -9.81 6.19
CA LEU A 133 -8.97 -8.73 5.40
C LEU A 133 -7.66 -8.23 6.01
N LEU A 134 -7.49 -8.33 7.33
CA LEU A 134 -6.28 -7.87 8.02
C LEU A 134 -5.00 -8.54 7.50
N VAL A 135 -5.08 -9.81 7.12
CA VAL A 135 -3.91 -10.59 6.65
C VAL A 135 -3.33 -10.03 5.34
N PRO A 136 -4.09 -9.94 4.22
CA PRO A 136 -3.57 -9.36 2.98
C PRO A 136 -3.23 -7.88 3.11
N THR A 137 -3.99 -7.10 3.88
CA THR A 137 -3.70 -5.66 4.06
C THR A 137 -2.42 -5.42 4.87
N THR A 138 -2.08 -6.32 5.81
CA THR A 138 -0.77 -6.33 6.49
C THR A 138 0.37 -6.59 5.52
N ALA A 139 0.20 -7.54 4.60
CA ALA A 139 1.19 -7.81 3.56
C ALA A 139 1.35 -6.60 2.60
N MET A 140 0.24 -5.95 2.21
CA MET A 140 0.28 -4.70 1.44
C MET A 140 1.03 -3.59 2.19
N GLY A 141 0.83 -3.46 3.50
CA GLY A 141 1.52 -2.46 4.34
C GLY A 141 3.04 -2.65 4.44
N LEU A 142 3.52 -3.89 4.28
CA LEU A 142 4.95 -4.20 4.30
C LEU A 142 5.67 -3.82 2.99
N THR A 143 4.96 -3.72 1.87
CA THR A 143 5.55 -3.59 0.54
C THR A 143 6.49 -2.38 0.40
N LEU A 144 6.03 -1.19 0.79
CA LEU A 144 6.79 0.05 0.67
C LEU A 144 7.98 0.10 1.65
N PRO A 145 7.81 -0.13 2.97
CA PRO A 145 8.95 -0.14 3.90
C PRO A 145 10.05 -1.12 3.48
N VAL A 146 9.68 -2.31 3.02
CA VAL A 146 10.63 -3.33 2.54
C VAL A 146 11.42 -2.81 1.34
N LEU A 147 10.75 -2.20 0.36
CA LEU A 147 11.44 -1.70 -0.83
C LEU A 147 12.37 -0.52 -0.51
N MET A 148 12.01 0.31 0.47
CA MET A 148 12.84 1.42 0.96
C MET A 148 14.15 0.98 1.62
N GLU A 149 14.26 -0.28 2.08
CA GLU A 149 15.49 -0.83 2.63
C GLU A 149 16.51 -1.25 1.55
N ASP A 150 16.15 -1.21 0.27
CA ASP A 150 17.02 -1.63 -0.82
C ASP A 150 18.31 -0.77 -0.90
N PRO A 151 19.51 -1.38 -0.94
CA PRO A 151 20.78 -0.65 -0.98
C PRO A 151 20.92 0.35 -2.13
N VAL A 152 20.21 0.14 -3.24
CA VAL A 152 20.19 1.03 -4.42
C VAL A 152 19.62 2.41 -4.08
N LEU A 153 18.76 2.49 -3.06
CA LEU A 153 18.12 3.73 -2.65
C LEU A 153 18.98 4.56 -1.68
N ARG A 154 20.04 3.97 -1.10
CA ARG A 154 20.97 4.67 -0.17
C ARG A 154 21.58 5.97 -0.71
N PRO A 155 22.03 6.08 -1.97
CA PRO A 155 22.58 7.34 -2.50
C PRO A 155 21.49 8.40 -2.77
N ILE A 156 20.20 8.05 -2.72
CA ILE A 156 19.10 8.98 -2.96
C ILE A 156 18.64 9.53 -1.61
N ASN A 157 18.33 10.83 -1.56
CA ASN A 157 17.73 11.43 -0.36
C ASN A 157 16.45 10.68 0.02
N PHE A 158 16.33 10.31 1.31
CA PHE A 158 15.20 9.52 1.82
C PHE A 158 13.84 10.12 1.46
N GLY A 159 13.65 11.43 1.65
CA GLY A 159 12.38 12.08 1.36
C GLY A 159 12.06 12.10 -0.14
N ARG A 160 13.08 12.16 -1.00
CA ARG A 160 12.93 12.06 -2.46
C ARG A 160 12.51 10.66 -2.86
N ALA A 161 13.20 9.63 -2.36
CA ALA A 161 12.85 8.24 -2.63
C ALA A 161 11.43 7.92 -2.13
N LEU A 162 11.13 8.30 -0.89
CA LEU A 162 9.81 8.11 -0.29
C LEU A 162 8.71 8.83 -1.08
N GLY A 163 8.93 10.10 -1.45
CA GLY A 163 7.96 10.89 -2.21
C GLY A 163 7.62 10.28 -3.57
N PHE A 164 8.63 9.84 -4.34
CA PHE A 164 8.39 9.18 -5.61
C PHE A 164 7.76 7.80 -5.45
N LEU A 165 8.29 6.96 -4.55
CA LEU A 165 7.80 5.58 -4.38
C LEU A 165 6.39 5.54 -3.83
N TYR A 166 6.10 6.33 -2.79
CA TYR A 166 4.74 6.48 -2.27
C TYR A 166 3.82 7.15 -3.29
N GLY A 167 4.29 8.22 -3.95
CA GLY A 167 3.51 8.93 -4.96
C GLY A 167 3.07 8.04 -6.13
N PHE A 168 3.99 7.27 -6.72
CA PHE A 168 3.65 6.34 -7.80
C PHE A 168 2.80 5.16 -7.33
N ASN A 169 3.00 4.66 -6.10
CA ASN A 169 2.10 3.67 -5.51
C ASN A 169 0.66 4.21 -5.41
N THR A 170 0.51 5.43 -4.89
CA THR A 170 -0.80 6.07 -4.74
C THR A 170 -1.42 6.44 -6.10
N LEU A 171 -0.65 6.87 -7.09
CA LEU A 171 -1.16 7.09 -8.46
C LEU A 171 -1.60 5.77 -9.12
N GLY A 172 -0.87 4.69 -8.88
CA GLY A 172 -1.28 3.35 -9.26
C GLY A 172 -2.62 2.97 -8.62
N ALA A 173 -2.77 3.27 -7.34
CA ALA A 173 -4.00 3.09 -6.57
C ALA A 173 -5.19 3.87 -7.16
N VAL A 174 -4.99 5.12 -7.59
CA VAL A 174 -6.00 5.90 -8.34
C VAL A 174 -6.42 5.15 -9.62
N ALA A 175 -5.45 4.69 -10.41
CA ALA A 175 -5.75 3.95 -11.63
C ALA A 175 -6.52 2.65 -11.33
N GLY A 176 -6.14 1.92 -10.29
CA GLY A 176 -6.82 0.71 -9.84
C GLY A 176 -8.27 0.96 -9.41
N ALA A 177 -8.50 1.99 -8.60
CA ALA A 177 -9.84 2.36 -8.12
C ALA A 177 -10.77 2.71 -9.29
N VAL A 178 -10.30 3.53 -10.23
CA VAL A 178 -11.09 3.95 -11.38
C VAL A 178 -11.30 2.80 -12.37
N LEU A 179 -10.24 2.12 -12.80
CA LEU A 179 -10.32 1.05 -13.80
C LEU A 179 -11.10 -0.15 -13.28
N GLY A 180 -10.88 -0.53 -12.02
CA GLY A 180 -11.54 -1.66 -11.36
C GLY A 180 -13.06 -1.54 -11.46
N GLU A 181 -13.60 -0.44 -10.95
CA GLU A 181 -15.06 -0.24 -10.85
C GLU A 181 -15.70 0.28 -12.14
N ALA A 182 -15.00 1.10 -12.95
CA ALA A 182 -15.58 1.65 -14.17
C ALA A 182 -15.61 0.66 -15.34
N TRP A 183 -14.61 -0.21 -15.45
CA TRP A 183 -14.42 -1.06 -16.63
C TRP A 183 -14.21 -2.54 -16.31
N LEU A 184 -13.26 -2.91 -15.44
CA LEU A 184 -12.89 -4.32 -15.25
C LEU A 184 -14.05 -5.15 -14.72
N VAL A 185 -14.79 -4.65 -13.73
CA VAL A 185 -15.95 -5.38 -13.17
C VAL A 185 -17.02 -5.64 -14.24
N ARG A 186 -17.23 -4.71 -15.19
CA ARG A 186 -18.18 -4.88 -16.29
C ARG A 186 -17.67 -5.85 -17.35
N ALA A 187 -16.38 -5.81 -17.67
CA ALA A 187 -15.77 -6.62 -18.71
C ALA A 187 -15.51 -8.08 -18.27
N PHE A 188 -15.01 -8.28 -17.06
CA PHE A 188 -14.52 -9.57 -16.57
C PHE A 188 -15.32 -10.13 -15.38
N GLY A 189 -16.32 -9.38 -14.87
CA GLY A 189 -17.03 -9.73 -13.65
C GLY A 189 -16.14 -9.66 -12.40
N LEU A 190 -16.68 -10.06 -11.24
CA LEU A 190 -15.96 -9.99 -9.96
C LEU A 190 -14.73 -10.91 -9.92
N ARG A 191 -14.91 -12.16 -10.37
CA ARG A 191 -13.84 -13.18 -10.35
C ARG A 191 -12.73 -12.84 -11.34
N GLY A 192 -13.08 -12.45 -12.56
CA GLY A 192 -12.11 -12.08 -13.58
C GLY A 192 -11.33 -10.82 -13.20
N THR A 193 -11.99 -9.81 -12.63
CA THR A 193 -11.32 -8.61 -12.09
C THR A 193 -10.34 -8.96 -10.96
N GLY A 194 -10.72 -9.88 -10.08
CA GLY A 194 -9.83 -10.38 -9.02
C GLY A 194 -8.59 -11.07 -9.59
N LEU A 195 -8.75 -11.88 -10.64
CA LEU A 195 -7.63 -12.49 -11.35
C LEU A 195 -6.75 -11.44 -12.04
N THR A 196 -7.32 -10.40 -12.65
CA THR A 196 -6.54 -9.31 -13.25
C THR A 196 -5.70 -8.58 -12.20
N ALA A 197 -6.24 -8.33 -11.01
CA ALA A 197 -5.48 -7.75 -9.90
C ALA A 197 -4.35 -8.69 -9.44
N GLY A 198 -4.64 -9.99 -9.28
CA GLY A 198 -3.63 -10.99 -8.94
C GLY A 198 -2.52 -11.10 -9.98
N ILE A 199 -2.86 -11.08 -11.28
CA ILE A 199 -1.89 -11.08 -12.39
C ILE A 199 -1.03 -9.81 -12.34
N THR A 200 -1.64 -8.65 -12.09
CA THR A 200 -0.90 -7.37 -11.95
C THR A 200 0.16 -7.46 -10.84
N ASN A 201 -0.18 -8.01 -9.67
CA ASN A 201 0.79 -8.26 -8.60
C ASN A 201 1.86 -9.27 -8.99
N CYS A 202 1.50 -10.36 -9.67
CA CYS A 202 2.47 -11.33 -10.17
C CYS A 202 3.43 -10.70 -11.19
N ILE A 203 2.97 -9.78 -12.03
CA ILE A 203 3.82 -9.01 -12.95
C ILE A 203 4.78 -8.11 -12.16
N ALA A 204 4.27 -7.39 -11.14
CA ALA A 204 5.10 -6.57 -10.27
C ALA A 204 6.20 -7.40 -9.56
N ALA A 205 5.83 -8.57 -9.03
CA ALA A 205 6.74 -9.55 -8.43
C ALA A 205 7.77 -10.07 -9.45
N ALA A 206 7.34 -10.40 -10.67
CA ALA A 206 8.23 -10.88 -11.72
C ALA A 206 9.27 -9.83 -12.11
N ILE A 207 8.86 -8.57 -12.30
CA ILE A 207 9.76 -7.44 -12.58
C ILE A 207 10.77 -7.28 -11.44
N ALA A 208 10.32 -7.30 -10.18
CA ALA A 208 11.19 -7.22 -9.01
C ALA A 208 12.22 -8.38 -8.98
N LEU A 209 11.80 -9.61 -9.29
CA LEU A 209 12.70 -10.77 -9.34
C LEU A 209 13.70 -10.69 -10.50
N LEU A 210 13.32 -10.16 -11.66
CA LEU A 210 14.23 -9.95 -12.78
C LEU A 210 15.34 -8.96 -12.42
N VAL A 211 15.00 -7.86 -11.74
CA VAL A 211 15.99 -6.91 -11.21
C VAL A 211 16.89 -7.58 -10.17
N ALA A 212 16.32 -8.40 -9.28
CA ALA A 212 17.06 -9.13 -8.25
C ALA A 212 18.02 -10.19 -8.80
N ARG A 213 17.79 -10.70 -10.02
CA ARG A 213 18.66 -11.68 -10.70
C ARG A 213 19.89 -11.02 -11.33
N GLY A 214 19.78 -9.76 -11.75
CA GLY A 214 20.90 -8.97 -12.29
C GLY A 214 21.99 -8.64 -11.26
N GLU A 215 21.78 -8.95 -9.97
CA GLU A 215 22.72 -8.68 -8.87
C GLU A 215 23.69 -9.84 -8.56
N ALA A 216 23.88 -10.78 -9.49
CA ALA A 216 24.73 -11.94 -9.29
C ALA A 216 26.24 -11.58 -9.22
N ALA A 217 26.70 -11.17 -8.04
CA ALA A 217 28.04 -11.46 -7.51
C ALA A 217 28.09 -11.26 -5.97
N PRO A 218 28.15 -12.32 -5.15
CA PRO A 218 28.15 -12.25 -3.67
C PRO A 218 29.43 -11.67 -3.03
N GLY A 219 30.43 -11.26 -3.81
CA GLY A 219 31.78 -11.00 -3.30
C GLY A 219 32.12 -9.58 -2.85
N ARG A 220 31.37 -8.55 -3.28
CA ARG A 220 31.74 -7.13 -3.03
C ARG A 220 30.96 -6.45 -1.90
N ALA A 221 29.71 -6.85 -1.65
CA ALA A 221 28.85 -6.22 -0.64
C ALA A 221 29.32 -6.47 0.80
N ARG A 222 29.98 -7.60 1.09
CA ARG A 222 30.48 -7.91 2.45
C ARG A 222 31.66 -7.03 2.87
N ARG A 223 32.50 -6.55 1.94
CA ARG A 223 33.67 -5.69 2.26
C ARG A 223 33.33 -4.20 2.44
N GLN A 224 32.16 -3.75 1.99
CA GLN A 224 31.73 -2.35 2.13
C GLN A 224 30.91 -2.07 3.40
N ILE A 225 30.44 -3.11 4.09
CA ILE A 225 29.71 -2.99 5.36
C ILE A 225 30.62 -2.50 6.50
N GLU A 226 31.94 -2.67 6.38
CA GLU A 226 32.90 -2.32 7.44
C GLU A 226 33.47 -0.89 7.36
N SER A 227 33.29 -0.15 6.26
CA SER A 227 34.09 1.06 6.00
C SER A 227 33.34 2.38 5.74
N GLY A 228 32.00 2.42 5.88
CA GLY A 228 31.23 3.63 5.59
C GLY A 228 30.26 4.04 6.69
N HIS A 229 30.70 4.89 7.62
CA HIS A 229 29.83 5.67 8.51
C HIS A 229 29.09 6.75 7.70
N SER A 230 28.02 6.38 6.99
CA SER A 230 27.11 7.34 6.34
C SER A 230 25.69 7.16 6.88
N LEU A 231 25.29 8.12 7.73
CA LEU A 231 23.96 8.39 8.30
C LEU A 231 22.84 7.43 7.86
N PHE A 232 22.88 6.24 8.46
CA PHE A 232 21.72 5.37 8.53
C PHE A 232 20.70 6.10 9.43
N PHE A 233 19.48 6.36 8.96
CA PHE A 233 18.37 6.50 9.90
C PHE A 233 17.92 5.07 10.16
N PRO A 234 18.33 4.45 11.28
CA PRO A 234 17.84 3.12 11.55
C PRO A 234 16.34 3.25 11.79
N LEU A 235 15.53 2.53 11.00
CA LEU A 235 14.28 1.94 11.50
C LEU A 235 14.64 0.87 12.55
N ARG A 236 15.52 1.20 13.50
CA ARG A 236 15.68 0.50 14.75
C ARG A 236 15.10 1.45 15.76
N PHE A 237 14.09 0.99 16.47
CA PHE A 237 13.94 1.38 17.86
C PHE A 237 15.19 0.90 18.59
N THR A 238 16.30 1.66 18.49
CA THR A 238 17.40 1.49 19.43
C THR A 238 16.83 1.84 20.81
N ALA A 239 17.30 1.19 21.87
CA ALA A 239 16.80 1.44 23.23
C ALA A 239 16.92 2.92 23.65
N ASP A 240 17.79 3.69 22.98
CA ASP A 240 18.00 5.13 23.17
C ASP A 240 17.19 6.03 22.21
N TYR A 241 16.45 5.46 21.25
CA TYR A 241 15.62 6.24 20.34
C TYR A 241 14.35 6.69 21.04
N ARG A 242 14.30 7.97 21.43
CA ARG A 242 13.06 8.58 21.92
C ARG A 242 12.16 8.86 20.72
N PRO A 243 11.02 8.16 20.56
CA PRO A 243 10.12 8.45 19.47
C PRO A 243 9.70 9.92 19.56
N PRO A 244 9.69 10.67 18.45
CA PRO A 244 9.24 12.05 18.44
C PRO A 244 7.72 12.08 18.63
N TRP A 245 7.27 11.89 19.87
CA TRP A 245 5.86 11.70 20.23
C TRP A 245 4.98 12.83 19.70
N ARG A 246 5.51 14.07 19.70
CA ARG A 246 4.81 15.22 19.12
C ARG A 246 4.53 15.03 17.62
N LEU A 247 5.51 14.60 16.84
CA LEU A 247 5.34 14.34 15.40
C LEU A 247 4.43 13.15 15.14
N LEU A 248 4.52 12.10 15.97
CA LEU A 248 3.62 10.95 15.89
C LEU A 248 2.17 11.34 16.21
N CYS A 249 1.94 12.14 17.26
CA CYS A 249 0.61 12.63 17.60
C CYS A 249 0.04 13.54 16.51
N VAL A 250 0.86 14.44 15.94
CA VAL A 250 0.44 15.30 14.83
C VAL A 250 0.10 14.44 13.61
N SER A 251 0.94 13.48 13.26
CA SER A 251 0.72 12.57 12.10
C SER A 251 -0.50 11.66 12.30
N PHE A 252 -0.71 11.18 13.52
CA PHE A 252 -1.90 10.41 13.88
C PHE A 252 -3.16 11.27 13.80
N GLY A 253 -3.11 12.50 14.32
CA GLY A 253 -4.22 13.45 14.26
C GLY A 253 -4.59 13.83 12.84
N THR A 254 -3.60 14.14 11.99
CA THR A 254 -3.84 14.46 10.57
C THR A 254 -4.40 13.26 9.81
N GLY A 255 -3.87 12.05 10.03
CA GLY A 255 -4.39 10.82 9.44
C GLY A 255 -5.83 10.52 9.88
N CYS A 256 -6.13 10.68 11.17
CA CYS A 256 -7.48 10.48 11.72
C CYS A 256 -8.49 11.47 11.12
N ILE A 257 -8.11 12.75 11.01
CA ILE A 257 -8.95 13.78 10.37
C ILE A 257 -9.18 13.45 8.90
N LEU A 258 -8.13 13.05 8.16
CA LEU A 258 -8.23 12.75 6.74
C LEU A 258 -9.17 11.56 6.48
N LEU A 259 -9.03 10.48 7.23
CA LEU A 259 -9.92 9.30 7.14
C LEU A 259 -11.35 9.62 7.59
N ALA A 260 -11.52 10.42 8.65
CA ALA A 260 -12.85 10.86 9.08
C ALA A 260 -13.53 11.71 8.00
N LEU A 261 -12.79 12.63 7.38
CA LEU A 261 -13.26 13.48 6.31
C LEU A 261 -13.66 12.65 5.09
N GLU A 262 -12.88 11.62 4.75
CA GLU A 262 -13.19 10.67 3.68
C GLU A 262 -14.54 9.96 3.91
N VAL A 263 -14.77 9.43 5.11
CA VAL A 263 -16.03 8.77 5.48
C VAL A 263 -17.21 9.75 5.49
N ILE A 264 -17.01 10.97 6.01
CA ILE A 264 -18.03 12.03 6.02
C ILE A 264 -18.39 12.44 4.60
N TRP A 265 -17.40 12.66 3.73
CA TRP A 265 -17.60 13.02 2.33
C TRP A 265 -18.33 11.94 1.57
N PHE A 266 -17.95 10.67 1.75
CA PHE A 266 -18.68 9.55 1.16
C PHE A 266 -20.15 9.53 1.62
N ARG A 267 -20.39 9.75 2.92
CA ARG A 267 -21.76 9.83 3.46
C ARG A 267 -22.56 11.01 2.95
N PHE A 268 -21.91 12.13 2.69
CA PHE A 268 -22.54 13.32 2.12
C PHE A 268 -22.86 13.11 0.64
N LEU A 269 -21.91 12.57 -0.15
CA LEU A 269 -22.05 12.34 -1.58
C LEU A 269 -23.23 11.42 -1.91
N ARG A 270 -23.51 10.44 -1.04
CA ARG A 270 -24.66 9.53 -1.21
C ARG A 270 -26.03 10.21 -1.11
N LEU A 271 -26.11 11.44 -0.56
CA LEU A 271 -27.35 12.21 -0.52
C LEU A 271 -27.73 12.74 -1.91
N TYR A 272 -26.75 12.87 -2.80
CA TYR A 272 -26.91 13.42 -4.14
C TYR A 272 -26.74 12.37 -5.24
N VAL A 273 -25.91 11.35 -4.99
CA VAL A 273 -25.62 10.26 -5.93
C VAL A 273 -26.09 8.94 -5.33
N ALA A 274 -26.73 8.08 -6.13
CA ALA A 274 -27.12 6.76 -5.68
C ALA A 274 -25.93 5.99 -5.08
N SER A 275 -26.14 5.35 -3.92
CA SER A 275 -25.11 4.64 -3.18
C SER A 275 -24.60 3.44 -3.98
N THR A 276 -23.56 3.68 -4.78
CA THR A 276 -22.97 2.70 -5.69
C THR A 276 -21.49 2.53 -5.36
N PRO A 277 -20.92 1.33 -5.55
CA PRO A 277 -19.47 1.11 -5.39
C PRO A 277 -18.63 2.04 -6.27
N THR A 278 -19.16 2.44 -7.42
CA THR A 278 -18.55 3.44 -8.31
C THR A 278 -18.42 4.82 -7.67
N ALA A 279 -19.41 5.27 -6.90
CA ALA A 279 -19.34 6.57 -6.22
C ALA A 279 -18.23 6.58 -5.14
N PHE A 280 -18.08 5.45 -4.42
CA PHE A 280 -16.98 5.27 -3.47
C PHE A 280 -15.62 5.30 -4.19
N ALA A 281 -15.47 4.55 -5.29
CA ALA A 281 -14.22 4.48 -6.03
C ALA A 281 -13.79 5.83 -6.62
N ILE A 282 -14.74 6.64 -7.12
CA ILE A 282 -14.43 8.00 -7.61
C ILE A 282 -13.98 8.91 -6.47
N MET A 283 -14.68 8.89 -5.34
CA MET A 283 -14.31 9.70 -4.17
C MET A 283 -12.91 9.33 -3.67
N LEU A 284 -12.65 8.03 -3.51
CA LEU A 284 -11.35 7.50 -3.12
C LEU A 284 -10.25 7.88 -4.13
N ALA A 285 -10.52 7.76 -5.43
CA ALA A 285 -9.60 8.15 -6.48
C ALA A 285 -9.23 9.64 -6.43
N VAL A 286 -10.18 10.53 -6.12
CA VAL A 286 -9.90 11.97 -5.96
C VAL A 286 -9.00 12.24 -4.77
N VAL A 287 -9.30 11.62 -3.61
CA VAL A 287 -8.48 11.76 -2.39
C VAL A 287 -7.06 11.23 -2.64
N LEU A 288 -6.95 10.03 -3.20
CA LEU A 288 -5.66 9.40 -3.53
C LEU A 288 -4.90 10.17 -4.60
N ALA A 289 -5.56 10.80 -5.58
CA ALA A 289 -4.89 11.64 -6.57
C ALA A 289 -4.21 12.85 -5.91
N GLY A 290 -4.88 13.48 -4.95
CA GLY A 290 -4.29 14.56 -4.15
C GLY A 290 -3.04 14.10 -3.39
N ILE A 291 -3.12 12.95 -2.72
CA ILE A 291 -2.01 12.37 -1.96
C ILE A 291 -0.85 11.97 -2.88
N GLY A 292 -1.15 11.30 -3.99
CA GLY A 292 -0.17 10.80 -4.95
C GLY A 292 0.57 11.93 -5.67
N LEU A 293 -0.15 12.93 -6.18
CA LEU A 293 0.44 14.11 -6.79
C LEU A 293 1.25 14.91 -5.77
N GLY A 294 0.75 15.06 -4.54
CA GLY A 294 1.48 15.71 -3.45
C GLY A 294 2.80 15.00 -3.12
N GLY A 295 2.80 13.66 -3.08
CA GLY A 295 4.01 12.86 -2.89
C GLY A 295 5.05 13.03 -3.99
N VAL A 296 4.60 13.00 -5.26
CA VAL A 296 5.49 13.22 -6.42
C VAL A 296 6.06 14.64 -6.43
N LEU A 297 5.23 15.65 -6.16
CA LEU A 297 5.66 17.05 -6.07
C LEU A 297 6.67 17.26 -4.94
N ALA A 298 6.43 16.67 -3.75
CA ALA A 298 7.37 16.72 -2.64
C ALA A 298 8.71 16.03 -2.97
N GLY A 299 8.68 14.91 -3.69
CA GLY A 299 9.89 14.26 -4.19
C GLY A 299 10.66 15.12 -5.20
N ALA A 300 9.94 15.85 -6.06
CA ALA A 300 10.53 16.76 -7.04
C ALA A 300 11.11 18.03 -6.40
N THR A 301 10.46 18.64 -5.40
CA THR A 301 10.98 19.84 -4.72
C THR A 301 12.25 19.56 -3.93
N GLN A 302 12.37 18.38 -3.32
CA GLN A 302 13.61 17.95 -2.69
C GLN A 302 14.76 17.72 -3.69
N CYS A 303 14.44 17.36 -4.95
CA CYS A 303 15.43 17.33 -6.02
C CYS A 303 15.98 18.74 -6.35
N LEU A 304 15.13 19.77 -6.23
CA LEU A 304 15.53 21.16 -6.48
C LEU A 304 16.33 21.75 -5.31
N ALA A 305 15.94 21.46 -4.06
CA ALA A 305 16.63 21.93 -2.86
C ALA A 305 17.99 21.27 -2.62
N GLY A 306 18.21 20.04 -3.11
CA GLY A 306 19.48 19.32 -3.00
C GLY A 306 20.58 19.76 -3.99
N ARG A 307 20.33 20.77 -4.85
CA ARG A 307 21.39 21.39 -5.66
C ARG A 307 22.17 22.38 -4.79
N PRO A 308 23.50 22.23 -4.59
CA PRO A 308 24.32 23.11 -3.75
C PRO A 308 24.54 24.49 -4.41
N GLY A 309 23.46 25.27 -4.54
CA GLY A 309 23.48 26.55 -5.24
C GLY A 309 22.55 27.64 -4.71
N ASN A 310 21.73 27.40 -3.68
CA ASN A 310 20.87 28.45 -3.10
C ASN A 310 21.19 28.72 -1.63
N HIS A 311 22.30 29.40 -1.39
CA HIS A 311 22.51 30.27 -0.22
C HIS A 311 21.59 31.50 -0.31
N PHE A 312 20.27 31.32 -0.21
CA PHE A 312 19.34 32.46 -0.21
C PHE A 312 18.24 32.42 0.86
N LEU A 313 18.25 31.44 1.77
CA LEU A 313 17.25 31.35 2.85
C LEU A 313 17.87 31.36 4.26
N SER A 314 19.04 32.00 4.43
CA SER A 314 19.60 32.31 5.75
C SER A 314 19.41 33.77 6.18
N LEU A 315 18.53 34.51 5.50
CA LEU A 315 18.16 35.89 5.86
C LEU A 315 16.65 36.09 5.65
N LEU A 316 15.86 35.55 6.58
CA LEU A 316 14.53 36.00 7.03
C LEU A 316 14.18 35.18 8.27
#